data_AF-A0A524AIL0-F1
#
_entry.id   AF-A0A524AIL0-F1
#
_cell.length_a   1.000
_cell.length_b   1.000
_cell.length_c   1.000
_cell.angle_alpha   90.00
_cell.angle_beta   90.00
_cell.angle_gamma   90.00
#
_symmetry.space_group_name_H-M   'P 1'
#
loop_
_entity.id
_entity.type
_entity.pdbx_description
1 polymer ?
#
loop_
_entity_poly.entity_id
_entity_poly.type
_entity_poly.pdbx_seq_one_letter_code
_entity_poly.pdbx_strand_id
1 'polypeptide(L)' 'MGIHATTKEQIIHALDELPPESLHKVWQFLDSLRFKNQERAHEPAPALGGLLDGYRFTEEDIAQARREMWGRVDESTP' A
#
# COMPACT_ATOMS: atom_id res chain seq x y z
N MET A 1 -2.88 5.58 21.90
CA MET A 1 -3.52 6.72 21.22
C MET A 1 -4.85 6.24 20.66
N GLY A 2 -5.96 6.76 21.19
CA GLY A 2 -7.30 6.37 20.74
C GLY A 2 -7.57 6.91 19.34
N ILE A 3 -8.10 6.08 18.45
CA ILE A 3 -8.63 6.55 17.17
C ILE A 3 -9.87 7.36 17.51
N HIS A 4 -9.79 8.69 17.47
CA HIS A 4 -10.96 9.54 17.62
C HIS A 4 -11.91 9.20 16.46
N ALA A 5 -13.06 8.62 16.78
CA ALA A 5 -14.09 8.35 15.78
C ALA A 5 -14.68 9.69 15.33
N THR A 6 -14.15 10.25 14.25
CA THR A 6 -14.77 11.40 13.58
C THR A 6 -16.14 10.98 13.06
N THR A 7 -17.20 11.68 13.47
CA THR A 7 -18.56 11.35 13.03
C THR A 7 -18.78 11.84 11.59
N LYS A 8 -19.72 11.21 10.87
CA LYS A 8 -20.09 11.64 9.51
C LYS A 8 -20.52 13.11 9.46
N GLU A 9 -21.21 13.57 10.51
CA GLU A 9 -21.69 14.95 10.64
C GLU A 9 -20.53 15.96 10.71
N GLN A 10 -19.48 15.65 11.48
CA GLN A 10 -18.28 16.50 11.55
C GLN A 10 -17.58 16.61 10.20
N ILE A 11 -17.56 15.52 9.43
CA ILE A 11 -16.98 15.52 8.08
C ILE A 11 -17.83 16.38 7.14
N ILE A 12 -19.15 16.24 7.16
CA ILE A 12 -20.04 17.04 6.30
C ILE A 12 -19.89 18.54 6.58
N HIS A 13 -19.89 18.93 7.85
CA HIS A 13 -19.68 20.34 8.23
C HIS A 13 -18.32 20.88 7.75
N ALA A 14 -17.24 20.09 7.89
CA ALA A 14 -15.94 20.49 7.40
C ALA A 14 -15.88 20.64 5.87
N LEU A 15 -16.73 19.90 5.12
CA LEU A 15 -16.81 20.04 3.66
C LEU A 15 -17.54 21.33 3.25
N ASP A 16 -18.58 21.73 3.98
CA ASP A 16 -19.33 22.96 3.71
C ASP A 16 -18.48 24.22 3.88
N GLU A 17 -17.43 24.17 4.70
CA GLU A 17 -16.49 25.27 4.93
C GLU A 17 -15.40 25.39 3.87
N LEU A 18 -15.27 24.41 2.96
CA LEU A 18 -14.22 24.40 1.94
C LEU A 18 -14.61 25.21 0.69
N PRO A 19 -13.62 25.85 0.03
CA PRO A 19 -13.87 26.49 -1.25
C PRO A 19 -14.13 25.43 -2.35
N PRO A 20 -14.89 25.77 -3.41
CA PRO A 20 -15.30 24.82 -4.46
C PRO A 20 -14.14 24.05 -5.12
N GLU A 21 -12.98 24.69 -5.29
CA GLU A 21 -11.79 24.09 -5.88
C GLU A 21 -11.19 23.00 -4.99
N SER A 22 -11.35 23.11 -3.67
CA SER A 22 -10.91 22.12 -2.69
C SER A 22 -11.87 20.94 -2.63
N LEU A 23 -13.17 21.14 -2.86
CA LEU A 23 -14.15 20.04 -2.92
C LEU A 23 -13.82 19.02 -4.02
N HIS A 24 -13.34 19.48 -5.18
CA HIS A 24 -12.89 18.59 -6.25
C HIS A 24 -11.72 17.70 -5.80
N LYS A 25 -10.75 18.27 -5.07
CA LYS A 25 -9.60 17.52 -4.53
C LYS A 25 -10.03 16.49 -3.49
N VAL A 26 -11.01 16.85 -2.64
CA VAL A 26 -11.57 15.91 -1.67
C VAL A 26 -12.28 14.77 -2.39
N TRP A 27 -13.02 15.05 -3.47
CA TRP A 27 -13.67 14.01 -4.26
C TRP A 27 -12.66 13.03 -4.86
N GLN A 28 -11.57 13.52 -5.45
CA GLN A 28 -10.46 12.67 -5.94
C GLN A 28 -9.84 11.83 -4.83
N PHE A 29 -9.66 12.42 -3.64
CA PHE A 29 -9.14 11.68 -2.48
C PHE A 29 -10.09 10.56 -2.04
N LEU A 30 -11.40 10.83 -1.97
CA LEU A 30 -12.41 9.84 -1.62
C LEU A 30 -12.44 8.69 -2.63
N ASP A 31 -12.28 8.98 -3.91
CA ASP A 31 -12.18 7.97 -4.96
C ASP A 31 -10.95 7.07 -4.76
N SER A 32 -9.79 7.67 -4.46
CA SER A 32 -8.58 6.92 -4.13
C SER A 32 -8.72 6.02 -2.90
N LEU A 33 -9.50 6.47 -1.90
CA LEU A 33 -9.78 5.67 -0.71
C LEU A 33 -10.71 4.50 -1.02
N ARG A 34 -11.71 4.69 -1.89
CA ARG A 34 -12.59 3.60 -2.35
C ARG A 34 -11.78 2.55 -3.09
N PHE A 35 -10.94 2.97 -4.01
CA PHE A 35 -10.06 2.09 -4.78
C PHE A 35 -9.14 1.26 -3.85
N LYS A 36 -8.44 1.90 -2.91
CA LYS A 36 -7.56 1.19 -1.95
C LYS A 36 -8.30 0.21 -1.04
N ASN A 37 -9.53 0.53 -0.64
CA ASN A 37 -10.33 -0.39 0.17
C ASN A 37 -10.92 -1.54 -0.67
N GLN A 38 -11.18 -1.33 -1.96
CA GLN A 38 -11.53 -2.40 -2.89
C GLN A 38 -10.34 -3.32 -3.13
N GLU A 39 -9.12 -2.79 -3.33
CA GLU A 39 -7.89 -3.60 -3.44
C GLU A 39 -7.64 -4.45 -2.20
N ARG A 40 -7.94 -3.95 -0.99
CA ARG A 40 -7.89 -4.74 0.25
C ARG A 40 -8.96 -5.82 0.35
N ALA A 41 -10.10 -5.65 -0.33
CA ALA A 41 -11.18 -6.62 -0.36
C ALA A 41 -10.93 -7.73 -1.39
N HIS A 42 -10.06 -7.48 -2.37
CA HIS A 42 -9.50 -8.54 -3.21
C HIS A 42 -8.41 -9.25 -2.42
N GLU A 43 -8.51 -10.58 -2.31
CA GLU A 43 -7.37 -11.38 -1.85
C GLU A 43 -6.16 -11.01 -2.71
N PRO A 44 -4.97 -10.81 -2.11
CA PRO A 44 -3.78 -10.48 -2.88
C PRO A 44 -3.63 -11.53 -3.98
N ALA A 45 -3.52 -11.09 -5.23
CA ALA A 45 -3.29 -12.00 -6.34
C ALA A 45 -2.11 -12.92 -5.96
N PRO A 46 -2.26 -14.25 -6.11
CA PRO A 46 -1.26 -15.17 -5.60
C PRO A 46 0.09 -14.87 -6.26
N ALA A 47 1.17 -14.95 -5.48
CA ALA A 47 2.49 -14.53 -5.93
C ALA A 47 2.86 -15.26 -7.23
N LEU A 48 3.30 -14.49 -8.24
CA LEU A 48 3.58 -14.98 -9.59
C LEU A 48 2.41 -15.77 -10.23
N GLY A 49 1.16 -15.35 -9.99
CA GLY A 49 -0.03 -15.98 -10.58
C GLY A 49 -0.34 -17.38 -10.04
N GLY A 50 0.05 -17.68 -8.80
CA GLY A 50 -0.15 -19.00 -8.16
C GLY A 50 1.02 -19.97 -8.34
N LEU A 51 2.06 -19.58 -9.09
CA LEU A 51 3.24 -20.42 -9.29
C LEU A 51 3.95 -20.77 -7.97
N LEU A 52 3.86 -19.88 -6.98
CA LEU A 52 4.51 -20.04 -5.68
C LEU A 52 3.55 -20.49 -4.57
N ASP A 53 2.34 -20.93 -4.93
CA ASP A 53 1.37 -21.37 -3.92
C ASP A 53 1.88 -22.57 -3.14
N GLY A 54 1.88 -22.46 -1.80
CA GLY A 54 2.38 -23.49 -0.89
C GLY A 54 3.92 -23.54 -0.76
N TYR A 55 4.66 -22.78 -1.57
CA TYR A 55 6.11 -22.70 -1.45
C TYR A 55 6.51 -21.70 -0.34
N ARG A 56 7.42 -22.12 0.55
CA ARG A 56 8.01 -21.24 1.56
C ARG A 56 9.50 -21.15 1.33
N PHE A 57 9.98 -19.96 1.00
CA PHE A 57 11.41 -19.67 0.98
C PHE A 57 12.00 -19.90 2.36
N THR A 58 13.15 -20.54 2.40
CA THR A 58 13.94 -20.64 3.64
C THR A 58 14.77 -19.37 3.85
N GLU A 59 15.22 -19.13 5.07
CA GLU A 59 16.13 -18.02 5.35
C GLU A 59 17.44 -18.14 4.54
N GLU A 60 17.88 -19.37 4.26
CA GLU A 60 19.05 -19.64 3.45
C GLU A 60 18.85 -19.23 1.98
N ASP A 61 17.70 -19.56 1.39
CA ASP A 61 17.35 -19.14 0.02
C ASP A 61 17.34 -17.62 -0.10
N ILE A 62 16.75 -16.94 0.89
CA ILE A 62 16.67 -15.48 0.94
C ILE A 62 18.07 -14.87 1.11
N ALA A 63 18.89 -15.44 2.00
CA ALA A 63 20.25 -14.96 2.24
C ALA A 63 21.14 -15.14 1.01
N GLN A 64 21.00 -16.27 0.30
CA GLN A 64 21.73 -16.53 -0.94
C GLN A 64 21.30 -15.57 -2.05
N ALA A 65 19.99 -15.40 -2.28
CA ALA A 65 19.49 -14.45 -3.27
C ALA A 65 19.95 -13.01 -2.97
N ARG A 66 19.97 -12.61 -1.70
CA ARG A 66 20.49 -11.30 -1.29
C ARG A 66 21.97 -11.13 -1.62
N ARG A 67 22.80 -12.14 -1.34
CA ARG A 67 24.24 -12.13 -1.70
C ARG A 67 24.44 -12.09 -3.21
N GLU A 68 23.64 -12.80 -4.00
CA GLU A 68 23.80 -12.82 -5.45
C GLU A 68 23.37 -11.50 -6.10
N MET A 69 22.28 -10.89 -5.63
CA MET A 69 21.79 -9.62 -6.17
C MET A 69 22.61 -8.41 -5.72
N TRP A 70 23.09 -8.41 -4.48
CA TRP A 70 23.71 -7.23 -3.85
C TRP A 70 25.19 -7.41 -3.49
N GLY A 71 25.68 -8.64 -3.38
CA GLY A 71 27.09 -8.93 -3.05
C GLY A 71 28.08 -8.62 -4.18
N ARG A 72 27.60 -8.35 -5.41
CA ARG A 72 28.46 -7.88 -6.52
C ARG A 72 28.70 -6.37 -6.50
N VAL A 73 28.01 -5.61 -5.63
CA VAL A 73 28.18 -4.15 -5.53
C VAL A 73 29.51 -3.78 -4.86
N ASP A 74 30.06 -4.65 -4.01
CA ASP A 74 31.32 -4.38 -3.28
C ASP A 74 32.60 -4.68 -4.08
N GLU A 75 32.54 -5.48 -5.15
CA GLU A 75 33.75 -5.88 -5.92
C GLU A 75 34.08 -4.94 -7.08
N SER A 76 33.32 -3.85 -7.25
CA SER A 76 33.51 -2.86 -8.33
C SER A 76 34.06 -1.51 -7.88
N THR A 77 34.57 -1.40 -6.64
CA THR A 77 35.20 -0.15 -6.18
C THR A 77 36.73 -0.30 -6.24
N PRO A 78 37.42 0.28 -7.23
CA PRO A 78 38.89 0.29 -7.29
C PRO A 78 39.52 1.16 -6.20
#